data_AF-A0AAD8HCN9-F1
#
_entry.id   AF-A0AAD8HCN9-F1
#
_cell.length_a   1.000
_cell.length_b   1.000
_cell.length_c   1.000
_cell.angle_alpha   90.00
_cell.angle_beta   90.00
_cell.angle_gamma   90.00
#
_symmetry.space_group_name_H-M   'P 1'
#
loop_
_entity.id
_entity.type
_entity.pdbx_description
1 polymer ?
#
loop_
_entity_poly.entity_id
_entity_poly.type
_entity_poly.pdbx_seq_one_letter_code
_entity_poly.pdbx_strand_id
1 'polypeptide(L)'
;MHKAHLEKALGAFSSMVKGPAVQLYLKKLEEECTSIWSSGRQLCDAVSLTGKSCMHQRHDVGSCNQLAQDEIKPHSSGFVFLHACACGRLRRLCAYLFDFEAANVTSSCYQECDKLLSTI
;
A
#
# COMPACT_ATOMS: atom_id res chain seq x y z
N MET A 1 -13.16 -3.92 2.02
CA MET A 1 -13.23 -4.85 0.86
C MET A 1 -13.35 -6.31 1.28
N HIS A 2 -12.45 -6.88 2.10
CA HIS A 2 -12.55 -8.29 2.52
C HIS A 2 -13.92 -8.68 3.11
N LYS A 3 -14.46 -7.91 4.07
CA LYS A 3 -15.76 -8.20 4.71
C LYS A 3 -16.92 -8.31 3.71
N ALA A 4 -17.00 -7.38 2.75
CA ALA A 4 -18.05 -7.40 1.72
C ALA A 4 -17.93 -8.63 0.79
N HIS A 5 -16.71 -9.04 0.44
CA HIS A 5 -16.50 -10.27 -0.34
C HIS A 5 -16.84 -11.53 0.46
N LEU A 6 -16.49 -11.55 1.75
CA LEU A 6 -16.83 -12.63 2.66
C LEU A 6 -18.35 -12.77 2.81
N GLU A 7 -19.07 -11.67 3.08
CA GLU A 7 -20.54 -11.67 3.15
C GLU A 7 -21.19 -12.19 1.87
N LYS A 8 -20.67 -11.77 0.69
CA LYS A 8 -21.15 -12.28 -0.60
C LYS A 8 -20.93 -13.79 -0.75
N ALA A 9 -19.77 -14.29 -0.33
CA ALA A 9 -19.46 -15.72 -0.38
C ALA A 9 -20.36 -16.53 0.58
N LEU A 10 -20.59 -16.04 1.80
CA LEU A 10 -21.48 -16.65 2.79
C LEU A 10 -22.93 -16.66 2.32
N GLY A 11 -23.39 -15.57 1.68
CA GLY A 11 -24.71 -15.48 1.07
C GLY A 11 -24.90 -16.52 -0.04
N ALA A 12 -23.92 -16.64 -0.95
CA ALA A 12 -23.94 -17.64 -2.01
C ALA A 12 -23.97 -19.07 -1.44
N PHE A 13 -23.10 -19.37 -0.47
CA PHE A 13 -23.05 -20.67 0.20
C PHE A 13 -24.40 -21.05 0.83
N SER A 14 -25.01 -20.11 1.56
CA SER A 14 -26.30 -20.30 2.23
C SER A 14 -27.47 -20.52 1.25
N SER A 15 -27.37 -19.97 0.04
CA SER A 15 -28.38 -20.16 -1.01
C SER A 15 -28.31 -21.55 -1.65
N MET A 16 -27.11 -22.12 -1.80
CA MET A 16 -26.87 -23.35 -2.55
C MET A 16 -26.94 -24.62 -1.70
N VAL A 17 -26.61 -24.53 -0.40
CA VAL A 17 -26.47 -25.71 0.47
C VAL A 17 -27.64 -25.81 1.45
N LYS A 18 -28.08 -27.04 1.72
CA LYS A 18 -29.09 -27.39 2.73
C LYS A 18 -28.59 -28.55 3.58
N GLY A 19 -28.99 -28.61 4.85
CA GLY A 19 -28.67 -29.71 5.76
C GLY A 19 -28.24 -29.28 7.17
N PRO A 20 -28.12 -30.25 8.10
CA PRO A 20 -27.81 -29.97 9.50
C PRO A 20 -26.37 -29.48 9.71
N ALA A 21 -25.45 -29.83 8.81
CA ALA A 21 -24.04 -29.44 8.88
C ALA A 21 -23.73 -28.07 8.24
N VAL A 22 -24.73 -27.36 7.69
CA VAL A 22 -24.52 -26.09 6.98
C VAL A 22 -23.79 -25.08 7.87
N GLN A 23 -24.18 -24.95 9.14
CA GLN A 23 -23.56 -23.99 10.07
C GLN A 23 -22.08 -24.31 10.34
N LEU A 24 -21.73 -25.59 10.42
CA LEU A 24 -20.35 -26.04 10.62
C LEU A 24 -19.47 -25.65 9.43
N TYR A 25 -19.94 -25.88 8.21
CA TYR A 25 -19.18 -25.53 7.01
C TYR A 25 -19.17 -24.03 6.73
N LEU A 26 -20.21 -23.29 7.13
CA LEU A 26 -20.25 -21.84 7.02
C LEU A 26 -19.17 -21.19 7.90
N LYS A 27 -19.04 -21.64 9.16
CA LYS A 27 -17.97 -21.21 10.07
C LYS A 27 -16.59 -21.56 9.53
N LYS A 28 -16.43 -22.77 9.00
CA LYS A 28 -15.16 -23.19 8.37
C LYS A 28 -14.80 -22.31 7.18
N LEU A 29 -15.76 -21.95 6.33
CA LEU A 29 -15.53 -21.05 5.20
C LEU A 29 -15.06 -19.67 5.66
N GLU A 30 -15.69 -19.13 6.71
CA GLU A 30 -15.30 -17.85 7.31
C GLU A 30 -13.87 -17.88 7.88
N GLU A 31 -13.53 -18.92 8.65
CA GLU A 31 -12.21 -19.10 9.25
C GLU A 31 -11.11 -19.21 8.18
N GLU A 32 -11.32 -20.04 7.16
CA GLU A 32 -10.37 -20.21 6.05
C GLU A 32 -10.20 -18.91 5.25
N CYS A 33 -11.30 -18.21 4.94
CA CYS A 33 -11.24 -16.94 4.23
C CYS A 33 -10.49 -15.87 5.04
N THR A 34 -10.70 -15.83 6.36
CA THR A 34 -10.02 -14.90 7.27
C THR A 34 -8.54 -15.25 7.39
N SER A 35 -8.21 -16.54 7.50
CA SER A 35 -6.84 -17.05 7.52
C SER A 35 -6.08 -16.64 6.25
N ILE A 36 -6.64 -16.93 5.07
CA ILE A 36 -6.07 -16.56 3.77
C ILE A 36 -5.92 -15.03 3.62
N TRP A 37 -6.86 -14.27 4.18
CA TRP A 37 -6.76 -12.82 4.17
C TRP A 37 -5.60 -12.33 5.04
N SER A 38 -5.50 -12.84 6.27
CA SER A 38 -4.46 -12.48 7.23
C SER A 38 -3.06 -12.96 6.84
N SER A 39 -2.94 -14.04 6.05
CA SER A 39 -1.66 -14.65 5.65
C SER A 39 -0.91 -13.92 4.53
N GLY A 40 -1.11 -12.60 4.41
CA GLY A 40 -0.37 -11.76 3.47
C GLY A 40 -1.15 -11.30 2.25
N ARG A 41 -2.47 -11.58 2.16
CA ARG A 41 -3.29 -10.85 1.18
C ARG A 41 -3.55 -9.41 1.62
N GLN A 42 -3.31 -9.08 2.89
CA GLN A 42 -3.42 -7.72 3.45
C GLN A 42 -2.59 -6.72 2.69
N LEU A 43 -3.25 -5.73 2.08
CA LEU A 43 -2.58 -4.54 1.58
C LEU A 43 -2.31 -3.59 2.74
N CYS A 44 -1.26 -2.78 2.60
CA CYS A 44 -0.98 -1.71 3.52
C CYS A 44 -2.04 -0.59 3.40
N ASP A 45 -2.60 -0.17 4.54
CA ASP A 45 -3.64 0.87 4.59
C ASP A 45 -3.08 2.31 4.48
N ALA A 46 -1.76 2.48 4.36
CA ALA A 46 -1.14 3.78 4.23
C ALA A 46 -1.52 4.46 2.91
N VAL A 47 -1.81 5.76 2.99
CA VAL A 47 -2.20 6.60 1.85
C VAL A 47 -1.18 7.71 1.70
N SER A 48 -0.70 7.93 0.48
CA SER A 48 0.22 9.02 0.16
C SER A 48 -0.42 10.38 0.39
N LEU A 49 0.38 11.45 0.42
CA LEU A 49 -0.11 12.82 0.57
C LEU A 49 -1.11 13.26 -0.51
N THR A 50 -1.13 12.56 -1.64
CA THR A 50 -2.02 12.79 -2.78
C THR A 50 -3.20 11.82 -2.86
N GLY A 51 -3.41 11.00 -1.82
CA GLY A 51 -4.55 10.08 -1.75
C GLY A 51 -4.34 8.72 -2.42
N LYS A 52 -3.10 8.31 -2.74
CA LYS A 52 -2.81 7.02 -3.38
C LYS A 52 -2.42 5.96 -2.34
N SER A 53 -3.07 4.80 -2.37
CA SER A 53 -2.77 3.71 -1.45
C SER A 53 -1.40 3.07 -1.70
N CYS A 54 -0.80 2.52 -0.66
CA CYS A 54 0.43 1.75 -0.78
C CYS A 54 0.20 0.43 -1.55
N MET A 55 1.15 0.09 -2.43
CA MET A 55 1.13 -1.14 -3.23
C MET A 55 1.67 -2.36 -2.50
N HIS A 56 2.32 -2.16 -1.34
CA HIS A 56 2.89 -3.25 -0.57
C HIS A 56 1.82 -3.98 0.23
N GLN A 57 2.10 -5.25 0.52
CA GLN A 57 1.37 -5.96 1.55
C GLN A 57 1.55 -5.25 2.90
N ARG A 58 0.71 -5.58 3.88
CA ARG A 58 0.80 -5.02 5.23
C ARG A 58 2.21 -5.25 5.76
N HIS A 59 2.87 -4.15 6.09
CA HIS A 59 4.27 -4.10 6.50
C HIS A 59 4.41 -3.03 7.58
N ASP A 60 5.39 -3.21 8.47
CA ASP A 60 5.67 -2.26 9.52
C ASP A 60 6.63 -1.18 9.00
N VAL A 61 6.16 0.07 9.02
CA VAL A 61 6.99 1.24 8.74
C VAL A 61 7.29 1.89 10.07
N GLY A 62 8.22 1.29 10.81
CA GLY A 62 8.96 1.92 11.90
C GLY A 62 8.15 2.72 12.93
N SER A 63 6.91 2.33 13.24
CA SER A 63 6.14 2.95 14.31
C SER A 63 5.81 1.91 15.37
N CYS A 64 6.80 1.68 16.24
CA CYS A 64 6.62 1.15 17.58
C CYS A 64 5.81 -0.16 17.64
N ASN A 65 6.41 -1.27 17.22
CA ASN A 65 6.72 -2.38 18.13
C ASN A 65 7.38 -3.53 17.35
N GLN A 66 8.57 -3.87 17.83
CA GLN A 66 9.37 -5.05 17.55
C GLN A 66 8.60 -6.18 16.87
N LEU A 67 9.02 -6.56 15.66
CA LEU A 67 9.39 -7.93 15.25
C LEU A 67 9.79 -7.93 13.76
N ALA A 68 10.86 -8.67 13.47
CA ALA A 68 11.49 -8.91 12.17
C ALA A 68 12.32 -7.76 11.57
N GLN A 69 13.63 -7.96 11.69
CA GLN A 69 14.73 -7.26 11.02
C GLN A 69 14.75 -7.61 9.52
N ASP A 70 13.60 -7.56 8.87
CA ASP A 70 13.45 -7.69 7.42
C ASP A 70 13.24 -6.27 6.89
N GLU A 71 13.96 -5.92 5.82
CA GLU A 71 14.21 -4.53 5.40
C GLU A 71 12.99 -3.60 5.50
N ILE A 72 13.11 -2.51 6.27
CA ILE A 72 12.06 -1.49 6.41
C ILE A 72 11.79 -0.91 5.01
N LYS A 73 10.76 -1.43 4.34
CA LYS A 73 10.45 -1.02 2.99
C LYS A 73 9.64 0.28 3.05
N PRO A 74 10.10 1.38 2.45
CA PRO A 74 9.31 2.60 2.44
C PRO A 74 7.99 2.38 1.71
N HIS A 75 6.94 3.11 2.12
CA HIS A 75 5.67 3.10 1.40
C HIS A 75 5.89 3.54 -0.05
N SER A 76 5.31 2.77 -0.97
CA SER A 76 5.27 3.11 -2.40
C SER A 76 3.85 2.92 -2.90
N SER A 77 3.35 3.83 -3.73
CA SER A 77 2.09 3.67 -4.46
C SER A 77 2.32 3.17 -5.90
N GLY A 78 3.58 3.00 -6.31
CA GLY A 78 3.97 2.64 -7.68
C GLY A 78 3.75 3.74 -8.73
N PHE A 79 3.18 4.88 -8.35
CA PHE A 79 2.93 5.98 -9.26
C PHE A 79 4.05 7.02 -9.21
N VAL A 80 4.42 7.49 -10.40
CA VAL A 80 5.44 8.53 -10.61
C VAL A 80 4.82 9.70 -11.37
N PHE A 81 5.28 10.92 -11.07
CA PHE A 81 4.88 12.13 -11.77
C PHE A 81 6.10 12.96 -12.15
N LEU A 82 5.94 13.85 -13.13
CA LEU A 82 6.99 14.80 -13.48
C LEU A 82 7.00 15.94 -12.46
N HIS A 83 8.09 16.06 -11.71
CA HIS A 83 8.31 17.11 -10.73
C HIS A 83 9.34 18.12 -11.24
N ALA A 84 9.07 19.40 -11.07
CA ALA A 84 9.99 20.47 -11.38
C ALA A 84 10.74 20.89 -10.12
N CYS A 85 12.06 20.98 -10.21
CA CYS A 85 12.88 21.50 -9.12
C CYS A 85 12.53 22.96 -8.82
N ALA A 86 12.65 23.40 -7.57
CA ALA A 86 12.46 24.80 -7.19
C ALA A 86 13.41 25.76 -7.94
N CYS A 87 14.59 25.28 -8.36
CA CYS A 87 15.51 26.03 -9.24
C CYS A 87 14.89 26.33 -10.64
N GLY A 88 13.81 25.66 -11.04
CA GLY A 88 13.16 25.77 -12.35
C GLY A 88 13.92 25.15 -13.53
N ARG A 89 15.19 24.78 -13.32
CA ARG A 89 16.11 24.32 -14.37
C ARG A 89 15.97 22.84 -14.73
N LEU A 90 15.41 22.03 -13.83
CA LEU A 90 15.37 20.58 -13.99
C LEU A 90 13.98 20.02 -13.71
N ARG A 91 13.57 19.07 -14.55
CA ARG A 91 12.38 18.25 -14.35
C ARG A 91 12.78 16.78 -14.31
N ARG A 92 12.28 16.03 -13.32
CA ARG A 92 12.55 14.60 -13.15
C ARG A 92 11.28 13.85 -12.78
N LEU A 93 11.26 12.56 -13.08
CA LEU A 93 10.23 11.67 -12.54
C LEU A 93 10.49 11.50 -11.05
N CYS A 94 9.45 11.71 -10.25
CA CYS A 94 9.46 11.56 -8.80
C CYS A 94 8.35 10.59 -8.42
N ALA A 95 8.67 9.60 -7.58
CA ALA A 95 7.67 8.75 -6.97
C ALA A 95 6.82 9.54 -5.97
N TYR A 96 5.56 9.16 -5.77
CA TYR A 96 4.77 9.80 -4.71
C TYR A 96 5.35 9.55 -3.33
N LEU A 97 5.47 10.64 -2.58
CA LEU A 97 5.98 10.66 -1.24
C LEU A 97 4.83 10.51 -0.25
N PHE A 98 5.04 9.66 0.75
CA PHE A 98 4.11 9.41 1.85
C PHE A 98 4.41 10.30 3.07
N ASP A 99 5.63 10.83 3.12
CA ASP A 99 6.13 11.65 4.20
C ASP A 99 6.23 13.13 3.79
N PHE A 100 5.88 14.02 4.72
CA PHE A 100 5.86 15.46 4.51
C PHE A 100 7.27 16.06 4.44
N GLU A 101 8.21 15.56 5.24
CA GLU A 101 9.58 16.04 5.21
C GLU A 101 10.22 15.70 3.87
N ALA A 102 10.07 14.46 3.42
CA ALA A 102 10.52 14.05 2.10
C ALA A 102 9.89 14.93 0.99
N ALA A 103 8.58 15.17 1.04
CA ALA A 103 7.87 15.96 0.02
C ALA A 103 8.31 17.43 -0.06
N ASN A 104 8.63 18.03 1.08
CA ASN A 104 8.91 19.46 1.15
C ASN A 104 10.39 19.79 1.14
N VAL A 105 11.25 18.91 1.65
CA VAL A 105 12.67 19.19 1.84
C VAL A 105 13.50 18.49 0.78
N THR A 106 13.39 17.16 0.65
CA THR A 106 14.30 16.38 -0.20
C THR A 106 13.94 16.46 -1.68
N SER A 107 12.65 16.56 -2.04
CA SER A 107 12.23 16.74 -3.43
C SER A 107 12.24 18.20 -3.92
N SER A 108 12.36 19.18 -3.03
CA SER A 108 12.28 20.61 -3.40
C SER A 108 13.46 21.07 -4.27
N CYS A 109 14.68 20.67 -3.91
CA CYS A 109 15.87 20.97 -4.69
C CYS A 109 16.77 19.74 -4.87
N TYR A 110 16.94 19.28 -6.11
CA TYR A 110 17.82 18.16 -6.42
C TYR A 110 19.29 18.56 -6.23
N GLN A 111 20.06 17.69 -5.57
CA GLN A 111 21.51 17.84 -5.47
C GLN A 111 22.12 17.96 -6.87
N GLU A 112 23.03 18.90 -7.03
CA GLU A 112 23.71 19.19 -8.30
C GLU A 112 22.80 19.66 -9.45
N CYS A 113 21.62 20.25 -9.16
CA CYS A 113 20.77 20.92 -10.18
C CYS A 113 21.62 21.84 -11.08
N ASP A 114 22.60 22.55 -10.51
CA ASP A 114 23.43 23.52 -11.21
C ASP A 114 24.51 22.92 -12.13
N LYS A 115 24.83 21.63 -11.97
CA LYS A 115 25.86 20.95 -12.77
C LYS A 115 25.31 20.25 -14.01
N LEU A 116 23.99 20.10 -14.11
CA LEU A 116 23.30 19.39 -15.18
C LEU A 116 22.86 20.29 -16.34
N LEU A 117 23.38 21.52 -16.38
CA LEU A 117 23.28 22.33 -17.59
C LEU A 117 23.91 21.53 -18.72
N SER A 118 23.08 21.12 -19.69
CA SER A 118 23.59 20.67 -20.98
C SER A 118 24.43 21.83 -21.51
N THR A 119 25.73 21.62 -21.59
CA THR A 119 26.65 22.51 -22.29
C THR A 119 26.12 22.68 -23.71
N ILE A 120 25.49 23.82 -23.98
CA ILE A 120 25.20 24.29 -25.33
C ILE A 120 26.41 25.10 -25.77
#